data_AF-A0A925FT10-F1
#
_entry.id   AF-A0A925FT10-F1
#
_cell.length_a   1.000
_cell.length_b   1.000
_cell.length_c   1.000
_cell.angle_alpha   90.00
_cell.angle_beta   90.00
_cell.angle_gamma   90.00
#
_symmetry.space_group_name_H-M   'P 1'
#
loop_
_entity.id
_entity.type
_entity.pdbx_description
1 polymer ?
#
loop_
_entity_poly.entity_id
_entity_poly.type
_entity_poly.pdbx_seq_one_letter_code
_entity_poly.pdbx_strand_id
1 'polypeptide(L)'
;MSANNDLVEVLNDLIQINNDRIEGYNRASGEAKNIDVDLIAIFDKMADESHKYVAELTAEVGRLGGEPTTSTTTSGKIYRVWMDVKATFTGKDRHAILASCEFGEDAAQKAYQQALESDAAMDSEVRQLIATQKSSLKSSHDIIKKYRDMHEMAK
;
A
#
# COMPACT_ATOMS: atom_id res chain seq x y z
N MET A 1 -11.34 11.98 -23.05
CA MET A 1 -10.58 12.39 -21.84
C MET A 1 -9.17 12.76 -22.29
N SER A 2 -8.54 13.77 -21.71
CA SER A 2 -7.16 14.11 -22.03
C SER A 2 -6.23 13.04 -21.45
N ALA A 3 -5.08 12.79 -22.08
CA ALA A 3 -4.12 11.76 -21.64
C ALA A 3 -3.69 11.92 -20.17
N ASN A 4 -3.62 13.16 -19.67
CA ASN A 4 -3.30 13.46 -18.27
C ASN A 4 -4.39 12.98 -17.31
N ASN A 5 -5.66 12.94 -17.72
CA ASN A 5 -6.75 12.53 -16.83
C ASN A 5 -6.65 11.05 -16.45
N ASP A 6 -6.30 10.19 -17.42
CA ASP A 6 -6.12 8.76 -17.15
C ASP A 6 -4.91 8.50 -16.24
N LEU A 7 -3.82 9.26 -16.41
CA LEU A 7 -2.65 9.14 -15.54
C LEU A 7 -2.95 9.67 -14.12
N VAL A 8 -3.66 10.79 -14.00
CA VAL A 8 -4.11 11.33 -12.70
C VAL A 8 -4.98 10.32 -11.97
N GLU A 9 -5.89 9.63 -12.67
CA GLU A 9 -6.69 8.55 -12.07
C GLU A 9 -5.81 7.39 -11.56
N VAL A 10 -4.83 6.95 -12.35
CA VAL A 10 -3.87 5.90 -11.94
C VAL A 10 -3.08 6.30 -10.69
N LEU A 11 -2.59 7.54 -10.63
CA LEU A 11 -1.83 8.03 -9.48
C LEU A 11 -2.72 8.20 -8.25
N ASN A 12 -3.95 8.68 -8.42
CA ASN A 12 -4.93 8.76 -7.34
C ASN A 12 -5.33 7.38 -6.82
N ASP A 13 -5.42 6.36 -7.66
CA ASP A 13 -5.61 4.98 -7.22
C ASP A 13 -4.44 4.52 -6.32
N LEU A 14 -3.20 4.83 -6.69
CA LEU A 14 -2.02 4.51 -5.87
C LEU A 14 -1.97 5.29 -4.55
N ILE A 15 -2.44 6.55 -4.54
CA ILE A 15 -2.56 7.34 -3.30
C ILE A 15 -3.56 6.66 -2.34
N GLN A 16 -4.73 6.26 -2.84
CA GLN A 16 -5.73 5.61 -2.01
C GLN A 16 -5.21 4.27 -1.42
N ILE A 17 -4.47 3.49 -2.20
CA ILE A 17 -3.82 2.26 -1.73
C ILE A 17 -2.84 2.54 -0.58
N ASN A 18 -2.02 3.59 -0.69
CA ASN A 18 -1.10 3.94 0.39
C ASN A 18 -1.85 4.49 1.62
N ASN A 19 -2.96 5.21 1.44
CA ASN A 19 -3.81 5.65 2.55
C ASN A 19 -4.42 4.46 3.30
N ASP A 20 -4.90 3.44 2.57
CA ASP A 20 -5.38 2.21 3.21
C ASP A 20 -4.22 1.46 3.92
N ARG A 21 -3.02 1.46 3.33
CA ARG A 21 -1.82 0.87 3.94
C ARG A 21 -1.48 1.56 5.27
N ILE A 22 -1.56 2.90 5.32
CA ILE A 22 -1.37 3.70 6.55
C ILE A 22 -2.39 3.30 7.61
N GLU A 23 -3.68 3.24 7.26
CA GLU A 23 -4.75 2.87 8.20
C GLU A 23 -4.54 1.44 8.73
N GLY A 24 -4.21 0.51 7.84
CA GLY A 24 -3.95 -0.89 8.18
C GLY A 24 -2.79 -1.06 9.16
N TYR A 25 -1.66 -0.40 8.92
CA TYR A 25 -0.51 -0.50 9.82
C TYR A 25 -0.71 0.24 11.15
N ASN A 26 -1.38 1.39 11.15
CA ASN A 26 -1.72 2.08 12.39
C ASN A 26 -2.63 1.22 13.28
N ARG A 27 -3.60 0.53 12.66
CA ARG A 27 -4.44 -0.45 13.36
C ARG A 27 -3.62 -1.63 13.88
N ALA A 28 -2.79 -2.25 13.04
CA ALA A 28 -1.94 -3.37 13.42
C ALA A 28 -0.98 -3.01 14.57
N SER A 29 -0.38 -1.81 14.53
CA SER A 29 0.46 -1.25 15.60
C SER A 29 -0.33 -1.08 16.90
N GLY A 30 -1.56 -0.56 16.83
CA GLY A 30 -2.46 -0.45 17.98
C GLY A 30 -2.83 -1.80 18.61
N GLU A 31 -3.12 -2.81 17.80
CA GLU A 31 -3.47 -4.15 18.27
C GLU A 31 -2.24 -4.91 18.82
N ALA A 32 -1.05 -4.68 18.25
CA ALA A 32 0.20 -5.31 18.68
C ALA A 32 0.68 -4.84 20.06
N LYS A 33 0.26 -3.66 20.56
CA LYS A 33 0.68 -3.10 21.87
C LYS A 33 0.50 -4.04 23.06
N ASN A 34 -0.47 -4.96 22.99
CA ASN A 34 -0.75 -5.92 24.06
C ASN A 34 -0.26 -7.34 23.77
N ILE A 35 0.36 -7.56 22.60
CA ILE A 35 0.73 -8.89 22.10
C ILE A 35 2.24 -8.95 21.92
N ASP A 36 2.82 -7.99 21.21
CA ASP A 36 4.22 -8.02 20.84
C ASP A 36 4.77 -6.65 20.44
N VAL A 37 5.63 -6.09 21.28
CA VAL A 37 6.20 -4.75 21.12
C VAL A 37 7.17 -4.69 19.93
N ASP A 38 7.79 -5.81 19.55
CA ASP A 38 8.79 -5.82 18.47
C ASP A 38 8.15 -5.57 17.09
N LEU A 39 6.85 -5.82 16.94
CA LEU A 39 6.13 -5.54 15.69
C LEU A 39 5.78 -4.06 15.49
N ILE A 40 5.64 -3.31 16.59
CA ILE A 40 5.22 -1.90 16.54
C ILE A 40 6.17 -1.09 15.67
N ALA A 41 7.48 -1.22 15.91
CA ALA A 41 8.50 -0.49 15.16
C ALA A 41 8.48 -0.81 13.65
N ILE A 42 8.11 -2.04 13.28
CA ILE A 42 8.02 -2.46 11.88
C ILE A 42 6.77 -1.87 11.24
N PHE A 43 5.62 -1.96 11.91
CA PHE A 43 4.35 -1.41 11.41
C PHE A 43 4.40 0.11 11.28
N ASP A 44 4.95 0.82 12.27
CA ASP A 44 5.14 2.27 12.22
C ASP A 44 6.04 2.66 11.04
N LYS A 45 7.15 1.92 10.82
CA LYS A 45 8.00 2.12 9.64
C LYS A 45 7.23 1.94 8.32
N MET A 46 6.35 0.96 8.22
CA MET A 46 5.55 0.77 7.00
C MET A 46 4.54 1.89 6.79
N ALA A 47 3.94 2.42 7.85
CA ALA A 47 3.07 3.59 7.77
C ALA A 47 3.86 4.83 7.29
N ASP A 48 5.06 5.07 7.83
CA ASP A 48 5.93 6.19 7.43
C ASP A 48 6.37 6.12 5.96
N GLU A 49 6.75 4.93 5.48
CA GLU A 49 7.05 4.70 4.06
C GLU A 49 5.85 5.06 3.17
N SER A 50 4.64 4.67 3.60
CA SER A 50 3.40 4.95 2.86
C SER A 50 3.10 6.45 2.83
N HIS A 51 3.30 7.17 3.93
CA HIS A 51 3.16 8.63 3.96
C HIS A 51 4.10 9.33 2.97
N LYS A 52 5.35 8.86 2.87
CA LYS A 52 6.29 9.35 1.87
C LYS A 52 5.77 9.12 0.44
N TYR A 53 5.25 7.94 0.14
CA TYR A 53 4.73 7.63 -1.19
C TYR A 53 3.50 8.45 -1.56
N VAL A 54 2.59 8.68 -0.61
CA VAL A 54 1.43 9.58 -0.79
C VAL A 54 1.91 10.98 -1.16
N ALA A 55 2.91 11.52 -0.45
CA ALA A 55 3.44 12.85 -0.73
C ALA A 55 4.06 12.97 -2.14
N GLU A 56 4.86 11.98 -2.54
CA GLU A 56 5.48 11.93 -3.88
C GLU A 56 4.43 11.84 -5.00
N LEU A 57 3.43 10.95 -4.84
CA LEU A 57 2.35 10.78 -5.82
C LEU A 57 1.44 12.01 -5.89
N THR A 58 1.17 12.64 -4.74
CA THR A 58 0.37 13.87 -4.65
C THR A 58 1.03 15.04 -5.39
N ALA A 59 2.35 15.19 -5.23
CA ALA A 59 3.12 16.20 -5.96
C ALA A 59 3.01 15.99 -7.48
N GLU A 60 3.05 14.72 -7.91
CA GLU A 60 2.94 14.36 -9.32
C GLU A 60 1.55 14.60 -9.90
N VAL A 61 0.48 14.27 -9.16
CA VAL A 61 -0.90 14.62 -9.55
C VAL A 61 -1.04 16.13 -9.74
N GLY A 62 -0.50 16.93 -8.83
CA GLY A 62 -0.50 18.39 -8.94
C GLY A 62 0.30 18.91 -10.15
N ARG A 63 1.45 18.31 -10.45
CA ARG A 63 2.27 18.62 -11.65
C ARG A 63 1.49 18.40 -12.95
N LEU A 64 0.64 17.38 -12.98
CA LEU A 64 -0.22 17.04 -14.12
C LEU A 64 -1.49 17.91 -14.21
N GLY A 65 -1.72 18.80 -13.24
CA GLY A 65 -2.90 19.66 -13.15
C GLY A 65 -4.14 18.94 -12.64
N GLY A 66 -3.97 17.79 -11.98
CA GLY A 66 -5.05 17.05 -11.34
C GLY A 66 -5.24 17.41 -9.87
N GLU A 67 -6.36 16.97 -9.30
CA GLU A 67 -6.64 17.10 -7.86
C GLU A 67 -6.26 15.81 -7.14
N PRO A 68 -5.34 15.85 -6.17
CA PRO A 68 -4.93 14.68 -5.41
C PRO A 68 -6.05 14.27 -4.43
N THR A 69 -6.34 12.98 -4.36
CA THR A 69 -7.27 12.45 -3.37
C THR A 69 -6.62 12.32 -1.99
N THR A 70 -7.42 12.52 -0.95
CA THR A 70 -7.06 12.23 0.44
C THR A 70 -7.81 11.03 1.00
N SER A 71 -8.67 10.42 0.19
CA SER A 71 -9.49 9.29 0.63
C SER A 71 -8.66 8.03 0.73
N THR A 72 -9.11 7.11 1.59
CA THR A 72 -8.80 5.70 1.44
C THR A 72 -9.61 5.13 0.28
N THR A 73 -9.32 3.90 -0.11
CA THR A 73 -9.89 3.44 -1.36
C THR A 73 -11.36 3.06 -1.22
N THR A 74 -12.16 3.65 -2.10
CA THR A 74 -13.63 3.50 -2.19
C THR A 74 -14.07 2.98 -3.55
N SER A 75 -13.34 3.32 -4.63
CA SER A 75 -13.51 2.80 -6.00
C SER A 75 -12.36 3.26 -6.90
N GLY A 76 -11.86 2.42 -7.81
CA GLY A 76 -10.76 2.75 -8.74
C GLY A 76 -10.57 1.69 -9.84
N LYS A 77 -9.82 2.02 -10.90
CA LYS A 77 -9.55 1.10 -12.03
C LYS A 77 -8.61 -0.05 -11.63
N ILE A 78 -7.78 0.17 -10.62
CA ILE A 78 -6.74 -0.76 -10.15
C ILE A 78 -7.25 -1.71 -9.03
N TYR A 79 -8.51 -1.55 -8.61
CA TYR A 79 -8.86 -1.80 -7.20
C TYR A 79 -9.57 -3.13 -6.87
N ARG A 80 -9.70 -4.07 -7.82
CA ARG A 80 -10.47 -5.31 -7.54
C ARG A 80 -9.91 -6.17 -6.41
N VAL A 81 -8.62 -6.11 -6.12
CA VAL A 81 -7.95 -6.99 -5.14
C VAL A 81 -8.09 -6.50 -3.70
N TRP A 82 -8.18 -5.18 -3.48
CA TRP A 82 -8.11 -4.63 -2.12
C TRP A 82 -9.47 -4.64 -1.40
N MET A 83 -10.60 -4.70 -2.10
CA MET A 83 -11.90 -4.87 -1.44
C MET A 83 -11.96 -6.18 -0.62
N ASP A 84 -11.27 -7.23 -1.06
CA ASP A 84 -11.19 -8.50 -0.33
C ASP A 84 -10.34 -8.38 0.96
N VAL A 85 -9.42 -7.40 1.03
CA VAL A 85 -8.56 -7.12 2.19
C VAL A 85 -9.38 -6.56 3.34
N LYS A 86 -10.28 -5.61 3.07
CA LYS A 86 -11.15 -5.01 4.12
C LYS A 86 -12.09 -6.05 4.76
N ALA A 87 -12.42 -7.13 4.06
CA ALA A 87 -13.33 -8.17 4.55
C ALA A 87 -12.67 -9.23 5.45
N THR A 88 -11.35 -9.39 5.39
CA THR A 88 -10.66 -10.58 5.91
C THR A 88 -9.95 -10.36 7.26
N PHE A 89 -10.13 -9.20 7.92
CA PHE A 89 -9.52 -8.96 9.23
C PHE A 89 -10.25 -9.72 10.35
N THR A 90 -9.92 -11.00 10.54
CA THR A 90 -10.47 -11.85 11.60
C THR A 90 -9.35 -12.50 12.40
N GLY A 91 -9.04 -11.96 13.58
CA GLY A 91 -8.06 -12.52 14.50
C GLY A 91 -7.43 -11.46 15.40
N LYS A 92 -6.87 -11.88 16.54
CA LYS A 92 -6.21 -11.00 17.51
C LYS A 92 -4.88 -11.56 18.00
N ASP A 93 -4.36 -12.60 17.33
CA ASP A 93 -3.05 -13.13 17.64
C ASP A 93 -2.00 -12.62 16.64
N ARG A 94 -0.73 -12.80 17.01
CA ARG A 94 0.41 -12.32 16.23
C ARG A 94 0.39 -12.80 14.77
N HIS A 95 0.02 -14.07 14.54
CA HIS A 95 -0.02 -14.63 13.18
C HIS A 95 -1.11 -13.97 12.35
N ALA A 96 -2.31 -13.85 12.91
CA ALA A 96 -3.44 -13.26 12.20
C ALA A 96 -3.18 -11.81 11.77
N ILE A 97 -2.56 -11.01 12.65
CA ILE A 97 -2.16 -9.63 12.33
C ILE A 97 -1.15 -9.62 11.18
N LEU A 98 -0.08 -10.41 11.27
CA LEU A 98 0.96 -10.47 10.24
C LEU A 98 0.43 -11.00 8.89
N ALA A 99 -0.43 -12.01 8.92
CA ALA A 99 -1.08 -12.57 7.74
C ALA A 99 -1.98 -11.54 7.06
N SER A 100 -2.72 -10.74 7.84
CA SER A 100 -3.53 -9.65 7.28
C SER A 100 -2.67 -8.54 6.68
N CYS A 101 -1.54 -8.19 7.31
CA CYS A 101 -0.59 -7.23 6.74
C CYS A 101 0.00 -7.74 5.43
N GLU A 102 0.45 -9.00 5.37
CA GLU A 102 1.00 -9.60 4.14
C GLU A 102 -0.02 -9.59 2.99
N PHE A 103 -1.28 -9.92 3.28
CA PHE A 103 -2.34 -9.86 2.28
C PHE A 103 -2.56 -8.44 1.73
N GLY A 104 -2.47 -7.42 2.59
CA GLY A 104 -2.47 -6.02 2.18
C GLY A 104 -1.26 -5.66 1.31
N GLU A 105 -0.06 -6.11 1.68
CA GLU A 105 1.16 -5.89 0.90
C GLU A 105 1.09 -6.54 -0.50
N ASP A 106 0.53 -7.74 -0.60
CA ASP A 106 0.27 -8.42 -1.87
C ASP A 106 -0.67 -7.59 -2.78
N ALA A 107 -1.72 -7.03 -2.19
CA ALA A 107 -2.65 -6.16 -2.90
C ALA A 107 -1.96 -4.87 -3.38
N ALA A 108 -1.11 -4.25 -2.55
CA ALA A 108 -0.31 -3.09 -2.95
C ALA A 108 0.64 -3.43 -4.11
N GLN A 109 1.35 -4.57 -4.07
CA GLN A 109 2.22 -5.01 -5.16
C GLN A 109 1.48 -5.17 -6.49
N LYS A 110 0.28 -5.78 -6.44
CA LYS A 110 -0.59 -5.94 -7.62
C LYS A 110 -1.08 -4.60 -8.15
N ALA A 111 -1.47 -3.68 -7.27
CA ALA A 111 -1.93 -2.35 -7.66
C ALA A 111 -0.83 -1.56 -8.40
N TYR A 112 0.39 -1.56 -7.85
CA TYR A 112 1.54 -0.93 -8.51
C TYR A 112 1.91 -1.61 -9.83
N GLN A 113 1.79 -2.93 -9.94
CA GLN A 113 2.00 -3.62 -11.22
C GLN A 113 0.97 -3.16 -12.26
N GLN A 114 -0.31 -3.11 -11.90
CA GLN A 114 -1.38 -2.67 -12.80
C GLN A 114 -1.22 -1.20 -13.21
N ALA A 115 -0.74 -0.33 -12.32
CA ALA A 115 -0.42 1.05 -12.66
C ALA A 115 0.67 1.12 -13.76
N LEU A 116 1.74 0.32 -13.63
CA LEU A 116 2.82 0.26 -14.62
C LEU A 116 2.38 -0.35 -15.96
N GLU A 117 1.42 -1.26 -15.93
CA GLU A 117 0.82 -1.92 -17.11
C GLU A 117 -0.33 -1.14 -17.73
N SER A 118 -0.77 -0.04 -17.11
CA SER A 118 -1.89 0.75 -17.62
C SER A 118 -1.60 1.38 -18.98
N ASP A 119 -2.66 1.60 -19.76
CA ASP A 119 -2.61 2.29 -21.05
C ASP A 119 -2.46 3.81 -20.91
N ALA A 120 -2.41 4.33 -19.68
CA ALA A 120 -2.23 5.75 -19.43
C ALA A 120 -0.88 6.24 -19.98
N ALA A 121 -0.90 7.33 -20.74
CA ALA A 121 0.32 7.93 -21.24
C ALA A 121 1.16 8.43 -20.06
N MET A 122 2.32 7.80 -19.86
CA MET A 122 3.17 8.01 -18.69
C MET A 122 4.57 8.36 -19.17
N ASP A 123 5.10 9.49 -18.71
CA ASP A 123 6.50 9.84 -18.96
C ASP A 123 7.45 8.94 -18.14
N SER A 124 8.74 9.02 -18.47
CA SER A 124 9.76 8.19 -17.82
C SER A 124 9.93 8.48 -16.34
N GLU A 125 9.68 9.72 -15.90
CA GLU A 125 9.87 10.13 -14.51
C GLU A 125 8.78 9.51 -13.63
N VAL A 126 7.53 9.60 -14.06
CA VAL A 126 6.39 8.96 -13.37
C VAL A 126 6.53 7.44 -13.36
N ARG A 127 6.94 6.85 -14.49
CA ARG A 127 7.18 5.39 -14.56
C ARG A 127 8.27 4.95 -13.59
N GLN A 128 9.37 5.71 -13.50
CA GLN A 128 10.46 5.40 -12.59
C GLN A 128 10.03 5.58 -11.13
N LEU A 129 9.22 6.60 -10.81
CA LEU A 129 8.66 6.80 -9.47
C LEU A 129 7.85 5.58 -9.03
N ILE A 130 6.85 5.18 -9.83
CA ILE A 130 5.98 4.02 -9.54
C ILE A 130 6.81 2.73 -9.40
N ALA A 131 7.76 2.50 -10.30
CA ALA A 131 8.63 1.32 -10.23
C ALA A 131 9.51 1.29 -8.97
N THR A 132 10.03 2.44 -8.55
CA THR A 132 10.87 2.58 -7.35
C THR A 132 10.07 2.31 -6.08
N GLN A 133 8.88 2.89 -5.98
CA GLN A 133 7.96 2.65 -4.86
C GLN A 133 7.53 1.18 -4.82
N LYS A 134 7.17 0.58 -5.96
CA LYS A 134 6.85 -0.85 -6.05
C LYS A 134 7.97 -1.74 -5.52
N SER A 135 9.21 -1.48 -5.93
CA SER A 135 10.39 -2.23 -5.47
C SER A 135 10.62 -2.07 -3.96
N SER A 136 10.33 -0.89 -3.41
CA SER A 136 10.48 -0.63 -1.99
C SER A 136 9.39 -1.36 -1.20
N LEU A 137 8.12 -1.28 -1.63
CA LEU A 137 7.00 -2.03 -1.08
C LEU A 137 7.24 -3.55 -1.13
N LYS A 138 7.98 -4.06 -2.12
CA LYS A 138 8.34 -5.49 -2.18
C LYS A 138 9.26 -5.88 -1.02
N SER A 139 10.14 -4.98 -0.60
CA SER A 139 10.99 -5.19 0.58
C SER A 139 10.17 -5.20 1.85
N SER A 140 9.18 -4.30 1.97
CA SER A 140 8.23 -4.24 3.07
C SER A 140 7.40 -5.53 3.18
N HIS A 141 6.85 -6.00 2.05
CA HIS A 141 6.18 -7.29 1.93
C HIS A 141 7.04 -8.45 2.45
N ASP A 142 8.30 -8.54 1.99
CA ASP A 142 9.19 -9.65 2.36
C ASP A 142 9.57 -9.63 3.84
N ILE A 143 9.66 -8.44 4.44
CA ILE A 143 9.83 -8.29 5.89
C ILE A 143 8.61 -8.86 6.63
N ILE A 144 7.39 -8.42 6.28
CA ILE A 144 6.16 -8.89 6.96
C ILE A 144 6.02 -10.41 6.84
N LYS A 145 6.20 -10.94 5.64
CA LYS A 145 6.16 -12.38 5.38
C LYS A 145 7.18 -13.14 6.24
N LYS A 146 8.41 -12.65 6.33
CA LYS A 146 9.44 -13.27 7.19
C LYS A 146 9.00 -13.31 8.65
N TYR A 147 8.42 -12.23 9.18
CA TYR A 147 7.94 -12.19 10.56
C TYR A 147 6.76 -13.14 10.79
N ARG A 148 5.86 -13.29 9.81
CA ARG A 148 4.77 -14.28 9.84
C ARG A 148 5.34 -15.70 9.91
N ASP A 149 6.23 -16.04 8.99
CA ASP A 149 6.83 -17.38 8.86
C ASP A 149 7.64 -17.76 10.12
N MET A 150 8.38 -16.80 10.69
CA MET A 150 9.11 -17.02 11.95
C MET A 150 8.19 -17.38 13.13
N HIS A 151 6.98 -16.82 13.17
CA HIS A 151 6.00 -17.16 14.21
C HIS A 151 5.38 -18.55 13.99
N GLU A 152 5.20 -18.98 12.74
CA GLU A 152 4.74 -20.36 12.45
C GLU A 152 5.78 -21.41 12.85
N MET A 153 7.07 -21.15 12.63
CA MET A 153 8.16 -22.08 12.98
C MET A 153 8.45 -22.18 14.48
N ALA A 154 8.03 -21.19 15.27
CA ALA A 154 8.26 -21.13 16.72
C ALA A 154 7.14 -21.82 17.54
N LYS A 155 6.09 -22.33 16.89
CA LYS A 155 5.04 -23.16 17.49
C LYS A 155 5.37 -24.64 17.35
#